data_AF-I1QA44-F1
#
_entry.id   AF-I1QA44-F1
#
_cell.length_a   1.000
_cell.length_b   1.000
_cell.length_c   1.000
_cell.angle_alpha   90.00
_cell.angle_beta   90.00
_cell.angle_gamma   90.00
#
_symmetry.space_group_name_H-M   'P 1'
#
loop_
_entity.id
_entity.type
_entity.pdbx_description
1 polymer ?
#
loop_
_entity_poly.entity_id
_entity_poly.type
_entity_poly.pdbx_seq_one_letter_code
_entity_poly.pdbx_strand_id
1 'polypeptide(L)'
;ISAYVNLMKQGIMMEKPLQQWRSYDGRSDLDISEEMAFKDEKLKELVYNNASERTIRHTMKKIGAQRAIDTWITNYGKGTLKFFPTDVATVIDIVPADIVVNAMLCIISYHPQGTADFIYQIGSSMSNPIKLGQMSQTTYKYFSQIPFVGAKGDVVKVKQPNFLATMASFYETMDKHYKMPLQDMLRRGLSTTEDRHIYNHLKREYDFTVAVAEVYWPFTISKTRFDDLKMQNLMGMVTERDRELIPCNIKFINWDKYFMETHIPGVMDYESRELTRARL
;
A
#
# COMPACT_ATOMS: atom_id res chain seq x y z
N ILE A 1 -6.45 -6.47 5.37
CA ILE A 1 -7.67 -5.63 5.32
C ILE A 1 -7.17 -4.19 5.34
N SER A 2 -7.39 -3.44 4.27
CA SER A 2 -7.10 -2.00 4.22
C SER A 2 -8.45 -1.29 4.12
N ALA A 3 -8.89 -0.65 5.20
CA ALA A 3 -10.14 0.10 5.21
C ALA A 3 -9.82 1.59 4.99
N TYR A 4 -10.55 2.24 4.08
CA TYR A 4 -10.44 3.67 3.82
C TYR A 4 -11.24 4.46 4.85
N VAL A 5 -10.57 5.37 5.55
CA VAL A 5 -11.20 6.50 6.23
C VAL A 5 -10.81 7.73 5.43
N ASN A 6 -11.75 8.60 5.09
CA ASN A 6 -11.45 9.84 4.38
C ASN A 6 -10.47 10.71 5.21
N LEU A 7 -9.20 10.78 4.79
CA LEU A 7 -8.10 11.44 5.50
C LEU A 7 -7.89 12.91 5.07
N MET A 8 -8.87 13.55 4.43
CA MET A 8 -8.74 14.97 4.04
C MET A 8 -8.60 15.92 5.23
N LYS A 9 -8.84 15.44 6.46
CA LYS A 9 -8.66 16.19 7.70
C LYS A 9 -7.24 16.02 8.23
N GLN A 10 -6.49 17.12 8.25
CA GLN A 10 -5.14 17.18 8.81
C GLN A 10 -5.18 17.17 10.35
N GLY A 11 -4.13 16.63 10.99
CA GLY A 11 -3.96 16.65 12.45
C GLY A 11 -4.19 15.29 13.12
N ILE A 12 -4.46 15.32 14.42
CA ILE A 12 -4.59 14.11 15.24
C ILE A 12 -6.03 13.59 15.18
N MET A 13 -6.19 12.32 14.82
CA MET A 13 -7.46 11.58 14.84
C MET A 13 -7.62 10.91 16.21
N MET A 14 -8.56 11.43 17.00
CA MET A 14 -8.82 10.95 18.36
C MET A 14 -9.61 9.62 18.36
N GLU A 15 -9.43 8.83 19.42
CA GLU A 15 -10.18 7.60 19.70
C GLU A 15 -11.64 7.88 20.09
N LYS A 16 -12.46 8.25 19.10
CA LYS A 16 -13.90 8.52 19.24
C LYS A 16 -14.75 7.46 18.55
N PRO A 17 -15.92 7.09 19.12
CA PRO A 17 -16.93 6.28 18.44
C PRO A 17 -17.17 6.77 17.02
N LEU A 18 -16.84 5.94 16.04
CA LEU A 18 -17.29 6.15 14.68
C LEU A 18 -18.78 5.82 14.66
N GLN A 19 -19.60 6.73 14.13
CA GLN A 19 -20.96 6.35 13.79
C GLN A 19 -20.88 5.35 12.64
N GLN A 20 -21.31 4.12 12.91
CA GLN A 20 -21.30 3.05 11.93
C GLN A 20 -22.01 3.53 10.66
N TRP A 21 -21.42 3.30 9.49
CA TRP A 21 -21.95 3.72 8.20
C TRP A 21 -21.92 5.23 7.93
N ARG A 22 -21.19 6.04 8.69
CA ARG A 22 -20.99 7.46 8.37
C ARG A 22 -19.52 7.81 8.20
N SER A 23 -19.28 8.70 7.25
CA SER A 23 -18.04 9.45 7.11
C SER A 23 -17.67 10.16 8.42
N TYR A 24 -16.38 10.36 8.65
CA TYR A 24 -15.88 10.99 9.87
C TYR A 24 -16.33 12.45 10.03
N ASP A 25 -16.63 13.17 8.94
CA ASP A 25 -17.23 14.50 8.98
C ASP A 25 -18.77 14.49 9.11
N GLY A 26 -19.37 13.30 9.11
CA GLY A 26 -20.80 13.06 9.26
C GLY A 26 -21.64 13.49 8.06
N ARG A 27 -21.02 13.84 6.92
CA ARG A 27 -21.72 14.43 5.76
C ARG A 27 -22.24 13.41 4.77
N SER A 28 -21.61 12.25 4.71
CA SER A 28 -21.99 11.14 3.84
C SER A 28 -22.08 9.84 4.62
N ASP A 29 -22.99 8.97 4.19
CA ASP A 29 -23.02 7.58 4.65
C ASP A 29 -21.96 6.75 3.88
N LEU A 30 -21.58 5.59 4.42
CA LEU A 30 -20.66 4.66 3.77
C LEU A 30 -21.32 4.15 2.49
N ASP A 31 -20.85 4.64 1.35
CA ASP A 31 -21.28 4.16 0.04
C ASP A 31 -20.25 3.17 -0.50
N ILE A 32 -20.60 1.88 -0.50
CA ILE A 32 -19.80 0.82 -1.11
C ILE A 32 -20.26 0.50 -2.54
N SER A 33 -21.25 1.21 -3.07
CA SER A 33 -21.89 0.89 -4.34
C SER A 33 -20.92 0.97 -5.49
N GLU A 34 -20.04 1.98 -5.51
CA GLU A 34 -18.98 2.11 -6.51
C GLU A 34 -17.97 0.97 -6.42
N GLU A 35 -17.56 0.58 -5.21
CA GLU A 35 -16.61 -0.51 -5.01
C GLU A 35 -17.22 -1.88 -5.41
N MET A 36 -18.50 -2.09 -5.09
CA MET A 36 -19.25 -3.26 -5.54
C MET A 36 -19.44 -3.27 -7.06
N ALA A 37 -19.82 -2.14 -7.65
CA ALA A 37 -20.01 -2.01 -9.10
C ALA A 37 -18.71 -2.32 -9.85
N PHE A 38 -17.59 -1.77 -9.40
CA PHE A 38 -16.28 -2.05 -9.97
C PHE A 38 -15.90 -3.53 -9.86
N LYS A 39 -16.11 -4.14 -8.68
CA LYS A 39 -15.88 -5.58 -8.45
C LYS A 39 -16.71 -6.43 -9.43
N ASP A 40 -17.99 -6.09 -9.57
CA ASP A 40 -18.94 -6.85 -10.38
C ASP A 40 -18.70 -6.68 -11.88
N GLU A 41 -18.35 -5.46 -12.33
CA GLU A 41 -17.95 -5.19 -13.72
C GLU A 41 -16.69 -5.99 -14.09
N LYS A 42 -15.67 -5.96 -13.23
CA LYS A 42 -14.44 -6.72 -13.48
C LYS A 42 -14.68 -8.22 -13.50
N LEU A 43 -15.53 -8.72 -12.61
CA LEU A 43 -15.92 -10.13 -12.62
C LEU A 43 -16.65 -10.49 -13.92
N LYS A 44 -17.60 -9.66 -14.36
CA LYS A 44 -18.31 -9.84 -15.65
C LYS A 44 -17.35 -9.87 -16.83
N GLU A 45 -16.39 -8.95 -16.89
CA GLU A 45 -15.35 -8.91 -17.94
C GLU A 45 -14.54 -10.22 -17.97
N LEU A 46 -14.12 -10.72 -16.81
CA LEU A 46 -13.32 -11.95 -16.73
C LEU A 46 -14.13 -13.18 -17.16
N VAL A 47 -15.39 -13.26 -16.74
CA VAL A 47 -16.31 -14.34 -17.15
C VAL A 47 -16.59 -14.26 -18.66
N TYR A 48 -16.85 -13.06 -19.19
CA TYR A 48 -17.07 -12.84 -20.62
C TYR A 48 -15.87 -13.30 -21.47
N ASN A 49 -14.66 -13.07 -20.97
CA ASN A 49 -13.42 -13.50 -21.62
C ASN A 49 -13.06 -14.98 -21.40
N ASN A 50 -13.97 -15.80 -20.85
CA ASN A 50 -13.74 -17.21 -20.51
C ASN A 50 -12.48 -17.43 -19.65
N ALA A 51 -12.16 -16.50 -18.75
CA ALA A 51 -11.05 -16.66 -17.83
C ALA A 51 -11.28 -17.89 -16.93
N SER A 52 -10.23 -18.67 -16.69
CA SER A 52 -10.33 -19.82 -15.77
C SER A 52 -10.70 -19.36 -14.36
N GLU A 53 -11.34 -20.24 -13.58
CA GLU A 53 -11.69 -19.96 -12.18
C GLU A 53 -10.47 -19.49 -11.36
N ARG A 54 -9.31 -20.07 -11.67
CA ARG A 54 -8.02 -19.67 -11.10
C ARG A 54 -7.64 -18.24 -11.46
N THR A 55 -7.74 -17.85 -12.73
CA THR A 55 -7.47 -16.49 -13.21
C THR A 55 -8.44 -15.49 -12.60
N ILE A 56 -9.73 -15.84 -12.49
CA ILE A 56 -10.73 -15.03 -11.81
C ILE A 56 -10.31 -14.81 -10.36
N ARG A 57 -10.09 -15.88 -9.59
CA ARG A 57 -9.72 -15.80 -8.18
C ARG A 57 -8.46 -14.97 -7.95
N HIS A 58 -7.45 -15.16 -8.79
CA HIS A 58 -6.20 -14.40 -8.72
C HIS A 58 -6.41 -12.91 -9.02
N THR A 59 -7.18 -12.59 -10.07
CA THR A 59 -7.45 -11.20 -10.47
C THR A 59 -8.26 -10.47 -9.40
N MET A 60 -9.30 -11.10 -8.87
CA MET A 60 -10.13 -10.54 -7.79
C MET A 60 -9.32 -10.30 -6.51
N LYS A 61 -8.43 -11.23 -6.16
CA LYS A 61 -7.52 -11.07 -5.01
C LYS A 61 -6.52 -9.93 -5.24
N LYS A 62 -5.98 -9.83 -6.46
CA LYS A 62 -5.03 -8.78 -6.85
C LYS A 62 -5.65 -7.39 -6.76
N ILE A 63 -6.92 -7.24 -7.12
CA ILE A 63 -7.66 -5.97 -7.02
C ILE A 63 -7.77 -5.48 -5.57
N GLY A 64 -8.09 -6.37 -4.63
CA GLY A 64 -8.10 -6.02 -3.21
C GLY A 64 -6.70 -5.72 -2.66
N ALA A 65 -5.67 -6.45 -3.15
CA ALA A 65 -4.28 -6.27 -2.74
C ALA A 65 -3.59 -5.06 -3.38
N GLN A 66 -4.10 -4.54 -4.50
CA GLN A 66 -3.58 -3.38 -5.20
C GLN A 66 -3.57 -2.10 -4.35
N ARG A 67 -4.31 -2.09 -3.23
CA ARG A 67 -4.36 -1.00 -2.22
C ARG A 67 -3.38 -1.18 -1.04
N ALA A 68 -2.56 -2.23 -1.04
CA ALA A 68 -1.51 -2.44 -0.05
C ALA A 68 -0.15 -1.87 -0.48
N ILE A 69 0.62 -1.36 0.49
CA ILE A 69 1.98 -0.85 0.33
C ILE A 69 2.91 -1.83 -0.43
N ASP A 70 2.64 -3.12 -0.34
CA ASP A 70 3.30 -4.20 -1.08
C ASP A 70 3.28 -3.97 -2.60
N THR A 71 2.22 -3.38 -3.13
CA THR A 71 2.10 -3.02 -4.56
C THR A 71 3.18 -2.01 -4.94
N TRP A 72 3.46 -1.04 -4.07
CA TRP A 72 4.50 -0.04 -4.29
C TRP A 72 5.88 -0.69 -4.27
N ILE A 73 6.18 -1.43 -3.20
CA ILE A 73 7.46 -2.10 -2.99
C ILE A 73 7.77 -3.03 -4.17
N THR A 74 6.80 -3.87 -4.55
CA THR A 74 6.95 -4.85 -5.62
C THR A 74 7.20 -4.19 -6.98
N ASN A 75 6.42 -3.18 -7.35
CA ASN A 75 6.53 -2.57 -8.67
C ASN A 75 7.73 -1.63 -8.78
N TYR A 76 8.15 -1.00 -7.68
CA TYR A 76 9.42 -0.31 -7.63
C TYR A 76 10.60 -1.27 -7.81
N GLY A 77 10.61 -2.40 -7.08
CA GLY A 77 11.64 -3.44 -7.22
C GLY A 77 11.73 -4.02 -8.63
N LYS A 78 10.58 -4.22 -9.28
CA LYS A 78 10.48 -4.65 -10.69
C LYS A 78 10.86 -3.57 -11.70
N GLY A 79 11.09 -2.33 -11.27
CA GLY A 79 11.42 -1.19 -12.13
C GLY A 79 10.26 -0.64 -12.95
N THR A 80 9.03 -1.11 -12.72
CA THR A 80 7.83 -0.66 -13.43
C THR A 80 7.31 0.67 -12.88
N LEU A 81 7.48 0.93 -11.58
CA LEU A 81 7.07 2.17 -10.92
C LEU A 81 8.28 3.10 -10.70
N LYS A 82 8.31 4.23 -11.40
CA LYS A 82 9.47 5.15 -11.48
C LYS A 82 9.21 6.52 -10.84
N PHE A 83 7.96 6.98 -10.87
CA PHE A 83 7.54 8.31 -10.44
C PHE A 83 6.48 8.19 -9.35
N PHE A 84 6.61 9.01 -8.31
CA PHE A 84 5.85 8.85 -7.08
C PHE A 84 5.29 10.21 -6.66
N PRO A 85 3.99 10.47 -6.84
CA PRO A 85 3.38 11.65 -6.27
C PRO A 85 3.29 11.42 -4.76
N THR A 86 4.16 12.06 -3.98
CA THR A 86 4.29 11.82 -2.54
C THR A 86 4.99 13.00 -1.88
N ASP A 87 4.54 13.38 -0.70
CA ASP A 87 5.33 14.22 0.20
C ASP A 87 6.21 13.32 1.08
N VAL A 88 7.53 13.38 0.87
CA VAL A 88 8.52 12.57 1.60
C VAL A 88 8.53 12.82 3.12
N ALA A 89 7.99 13.96 3.57
CA ALA A 89 7.84 14.30 4.98
C ALA A 89 6.57 13.71 5.61
N THR A 90 5.66 13.14 4.82
CA THR A 90 4.46 12.46 5.33
C THR A 90 4.84 11.29 6.22
N VAL A 91 4.22 11.23 7.40
CA VAL A 91 4.31 10.11 8.33
C VAL A 91 3.23 9.11 7.97
N ILE A 92 3.59 7.86 7.83
CA ILE A 92 2.67 6.76 7.53
C ILE A 92 2.43 5.91 8.76
N ASP A 93 1.21 5.41 8.87
CA ASP A 93 0.80 4.49 9.92
C ASP A 93 1.00 3.06 9.41
N ILE A 94 1.93 2.34 10.03
CA ILE A 94 2.26 0.95 9.70
C ILE A 94 2.26 0.16 11.00
N VAL A 95 1.47 -0.91 11.05
CA VAL A 95 1.43 -1.81 12.19
C VAL A 95 1.62 -3.24 11.68
N PRO A 96 2.68 -3.95 12.11
CA PRO A 96 2.85 -5.36 11.81
C PRO A 96 1.66 -6.20 12.30
N ALA A 97 1.29 -7.23 11.55
CA ALA A 97 0.09 -8.01 11.83
C ALA A 97 0.16 -8.76 13.17
N ASP A 98 1.33 -9.22 13.58
CA ASP A 98 1.60 -9.82 14.88
C ASP A 98 1.37 -8.83 16.03
N ILE A 99 1.80 -7.57 15.87
CA ILE A 99 1.52 -6.50 16.85
C ILE A 99 0.01 -6.24 16.96
N VAL A 100 -0.72 -6.24 15.84
CA VAL A 100 -2.19 -6.11 15.85
C VAL A 100 -2.84 -7.24 16.64
N VAL A 101 -2.44 -8.49 16.38
CA VAL A 101 -2.98 -9.67 17.09
C VAL A 101 -2.65 -9.61 18.57
N ASN A 102 -1.41 -9.29 18.92
CA ASN A 102 -0.97 -9.19 20.31
C ASN A 102 -1.70 -8.05 21.04
N ALA A 103 -1.94 -6.92 20.39
CA ALA A 103 -2.74 -5.83 20.94
C ALA A 103 -4.19 -6.27 21.19
N MET A 104 -4.81 -7.01 20.27
CA MET A 104 -6.15 -7.57 20.47
C MET A 104 -6.21 -8.50 21.70
N LEU A 105 -5.24 -9.41 21.84
CA LEU A 105 -5.16 -10.31 23.00
C LEU A 105 -4.96 -9.55 24.32
N CYS A 106 -4.13 -8.50 24.30
CA CYS A 106 -3.89 -7.62 25.44
C CYS A 106 -5.18 -6.90 25.88
N ILE A 107 -5.90 -6.30 24.92
CA ILE A 107 -7.17 -5.60 25.16
C ILE A 107 -8.23 -6.56 25.75
N ILE A 108 -8.39 -7.75 25.16
CA ILE A 108 -9.37 -8.75 25.62
C ILE A 108 -9.03 -9.23 27.04
N SER A 109 -7.75 -9.45 27.32
CA SER A 109 -7.29 -9.94 28.63
C SER A 109 -7.49 -8.90 29.73
N TYR A 110 -7.37 -7.61 29.40
CA TYR A 110 -7.58 -6.51 30.34
C TYR A 110 -9.05 -6.16 30.57
N HIS A 111 -9.92 -6.38 29.56
CA HIS A 111 -11.36 -6.13 29.64
C HIS A 111 -12.20 -7.42 29.52
N PRO A 112 -12.04 -8.41 30.42
CA PRO A 112 -12.68 -9.72 30.27
C PRO A 112 -14.21 -9.68 30.32
N GLN A 113 -14.79 -8.63 30.91
CA GLN A 113 -16.24 -8.46 31.08
C GLN A 113 -16.86 -7.49 30.05
N GLY A 114 -16.10 -7.01 29.07
CA GLY A 114 -16.60 -6.23 27.93
C GLY A 114 -17.36 -4.96 28.31
N THR A 115 -16.65 -3.86 28.56
CA THR A 115 -17.28 -2.53 28.57
C THR A 115 -17.42 -2.02 27.13
N ALA A 116 -18.62 -1.59 26.75
CA ALA A 116 -19.01 -1.30 25.37
C ALA A 116 -18.37 -0.05 24.73
N ASP A 117 -17.59 0.75 25.47
CA ASP A 117 -17.25 2.12 25.06
C ASP A 117 -15.75 2.39 24.79
N PHE A 118 -14.89 1.36 24.77
CA PHE A 118 -13.47 1.57 24.50
C PHE A 118 -13.11 1.33 23.03
N ILE A 119 -12.66 2.40 22.38
CA ILE A 119 -11.93 2.33 21.11
C ILE A 119 -10.46 2.50 21.40
N TYR A 120 -9.70 1.51 20.96
CA TYR A 120 -8.25 1.50 20.93
C TYR A 120 -7.79 1.72 19.49
N GLN A 121 -7.01 2.76 19.26
CA GLN A 121 -6.23 2.88 18.03
C GLN A 121 -4.86 2.25 18.25
N ILE A 122 -4.51 1.34 17.35
CA ILE A 122 -3.17 0.77 17.27
C ILE A 122 -2.54 1.40 16.04
N GLY A 123 -1.66 2.38 16.25
CA GLY A 123 -1.00 3.14 15.19
C GLY A 123 0.45 3.48 15.55
N SER A 124 1.30 3.63 14.54
CA SER A 124 2.72 4.00 14.70
C SER A 124 2.95 5.50 14.66
N SER A 125 2.06 6.25 14.01
CA SER A 125 2.27 7.64 13.61
C SER A 125 2.50 8.63 14.76
N MET A 126 1.98 8.35 15.95
CA MET A 126 2.24 9.13 17.17
C MET A 126 3.40 8.58 17.99
N SER A 127 3.41 7.27 18.26
CA SER A 127 4.36 6.64 19.18
C SER A 127 5.70 6.22 18.58
N ASN A 128 5.74 5.88 17.29
CA ASN A 128 6.95 5.45 16.58
C ASN A 128 6.89 5.88 15.09
N PRO A 129 6.95 7.19 14.80
CA PRO A 129 6.69 7.69 13.46
C PRO A 129 7.76 7.26 12.45
N ILE A 130 7.32 6.81 11.27
CA ILE A 130 8.16 6.62 10.09
C ILE A 130 7.70 7.52 8.95
N LYS A 131 8.64 8.21 8.32
CA LYS A 131 8.38 9.05 7.14
C LYS A 131 8.45 8.24 5.85
N LEU A 132 7.63 8.60 4.86
CA LEU A 132 7.67 7.99 3.52
C LEU A 132 9.06 8.07 2.87
N GLY A 133 9.77 9.19 3.04
CA GLY A 133 11.14 9.33 2.53
C GLY A 133 12.11 8.33 3.17
N GLN A 134 11.98 8.07 4.48
CA GLN A 134 12.81 7.08 5.18
C GLN A 134 12.51 5.68 4.68
N MET A 135 11.22 5.29 4.66
CA MET A 135 10.80 3.99 4.14
C MET A 135 11.30 3.77 2.71
N SER A 136 11.14 4.76 1.83
CA SER A 136 11.53 4.63 0.43
C SER A 136 13.04 4.53 0.24
N GLN A 137 13.83 5.24 1.06
CA GLN A 137 15.29 5.11 1.07
C GLN A 137 15.72 3.71 1.52
N THR A 138 15.04 3.13 2.52
CA THR A 138 15.27 1.75 2.97
C THR A 138 14.90 0.75 1.87
N THR A 139 13.79 0.96 1.16
CA THR A 139 13.41 0.15 0.00
C THR A 139 14.43 0.25 -1.15
N TYR A 140 14.94 1.44 -1.46
CA TYR A 140 16.02 1.61 -2.44
C TYR A 140 17.30 0.88 -2.02
N LYS A 141 17.69 0.99 -0.75
CA LYS A 141 18.85 0.28 -0.18
C LYS A 141 18.69 -1.23 -0.33
N TYR A 142 17.50 -1.77 -0.01
CA TYR A 142 17.21 -3.19 -0.16
C TYR A 142 17.43 -3.66 -1.61
N PHE A 143 16.74 -3.05 -2.58
CA PHE A 143 16.83 -3.49 -3.98
C PHE A 143 18.16 -3.18 -4.65
N SER A 144 18.96 -2.26 -4.09
CA SER A 144 20.34 -2.04 -4.52
C SER A 144 21.28 -3.18 -4.09
N GLN A 145 20.97 -3.86 -2.99
CA GLN A 145 21.75 -4.99 -2.47
C GLN A 145 21.22 -6.34 -2.98
N ILE A 146 19.90 -6.49 -3.01
CA ILE A 146 19.18 -7.69 -3.43
C ILE A 146 18.25 -7.28 -4.59
N PRO A 147 18.78 -7.19 -5.82
CA PRO A 147 17.99 -6.75 -6.96
C PRO A 147 16.90 -7.76 -7.30
N PHE A 148 15.78 -7.26 -7.84
CA PHE A 148 14.76 -8.13 -8.39
C PHE A 148 15.31 -8.89 -9.61
N VAL A 149 15.03 -10.19 -9.65
CA VAL A 149 15.38 -11.06 -10.79
C VAL A 149 14.10 -11.48 -11.49
N GLY A 150 13.97 -11.06 -12.74
CA GLY A 150 12.82 -11.35 -13.59
C GLY A 150 12.71 -12.82 -13.97
N ALA A 151 11.57 -13.15 -14.56
CA ALA A 151 11.24 -14.50 -14.99
C ALA A 151 12.27 -15.14 -15.93
N LYS A 152 13.02 -14.33 -16.69
CA LYS A 152 14.02 -14.75 -17.67
C LYS A 152 15.45 -14.65 -17.12
N GLY A 153 15.62 -14.37 -15.83
CA GLY A 153 16.93 -14.15 -15.20
C GLY A 153 17.47 -12.72 -15.37
N ASP A 154 16.68 -11.82 -15.93
CA ASP A 154 17.02 -10.41 -16.08
C ASP A 154 17.08 -9.72 -14.71
N VAL A 155 18.23 -9.12 -14.39
CA VAL A 155 18.45 -8.41 -13.13
C VAL A 155 18.02 -6.95 -13.28
N VAL A 156 17.06 -6.52 -12.46
CA VAL A 156 16.58 -5.13 -12.45
C VAL A 156 17.47 -4.28 -11.55
N LYS A 157 18.11 -3.27 -12.14
CA LYS A 157 18.87 -2.25 -11.40
C LYS A 157 17.96 -1.07 -11.09
N VAL A 158 17.48 -0.97 -9.86
CA VAL A 158 16.65 0.14 -9.41
C VAL A 158 17.43 1.45 -9.41
N LYS A 159 16.72 2.55 -9.72
CA LYS A 159 17.22 3.92 -9.54
C LYS A 159 16.62 4.52 -8.28
N GLN A 160 17.24 5.60 -7.80
CA GLN A 160 16.64 6.42 -6.73
C GLN A 160 15.19 6.80 -7.11
N PRO A 161 14.23 6.70 -6.16
CA PRO A 161 12.84 7.05 -6.44
C PRO A 161 12.70 8.52 -6.83
N ASN A 162 11.86 8.82 -7.82
CA ASN A 162 11.55 10.20 -8.20
C ASN A 162 10.25 10.65 -7.51
N PHE A 163 10.40 11.44 -6.43
CA PHE A 163 9.26 11.99 -5.70
C PHE A 163 8.79 13.32 -6.29
N LEU A 164 7.49 13.39 -6.52
CA LEU A 164 6.82 14.54 -7.12
C LEU A 164 5.85 15.10 -6.07
N ALA A 165 6.05 16.36 -5.68
CA ALA A 165 5.38 16.94 -4.53
C ALA A 165 3.87 17.17 -4.73
N THR A 166 3.39 17.14 -5.97
CA THR A 166 1.97 17.34 -6.33
C THR A 166 1.54 16.44 -7.47
N MET A 167 0.23 16.12 -7.54
CA MET A 167 -0.34 15.45 -8.73
C MET A 167 -0.13 16.26 -10.02
N ALA A 168 -0.10 17.59 -9.96
CA ALA A 168 0.19 18.43 -11.13
C ALA A 168 1.60 18.16 -11.68
N SER A 169 2.62 18.17 -10.81
CA SER A 169 4.00 17.84 -11.20
C SER A 169 4.16 16.38 -11.65
N PHE A 170 3.33 15.48 -11.10
CA PHE A 170 3.24 14.09 -11.55
C PHE A 170 2.70 13.98 -12.97
N TYR A 171 1.53 14.55 -13.27
CA TYR A 171 0.98 14.49 -14.62
C TYR A 171 1.87 15.18 -15.65
N GLU A 172 2.53 16.30 -15.31
CA GLU A 172 3.51 16.93 -16.21
C GLU A 172 4.67 15.98 -16.55
N THR A 173 5.17 15.24 -15.54
CA THR A 173 6.22 14.23 -15.73
C THR A 173 5.71 13.04 -16.55
N MET A 174 4.49 12.59 -16.30
CA MET A 174 3.86 11.49 -17.05
C MET A 174 3.61 11.87 -18.51
N ASP A 175 3.18 13.11 -18.77
CA ASP A 175 3.00 13.64 -20.12
C ASP A 175 4.33 13.67 -20.87
N LYS A 176 5.40 14.12 -20.20
CA LYS A 176 6.75 14.16 -20.77
C LYS A 176 7.34 12.79 -21.04
N HIS A 177 7.24 11.88 -20.07
CA HIS A 177 7.92 10.59 -20.14
C HIS A 177 7.17 9.55 -20.97
N TYR A 178 5.84 9.63 -21.02
CA TYR A 178 5.01 8.60 -21.66
C TYR A 178 4.12 9.16 -22.77
N LYS A 179 3.29 10.18 -22.49
CA LYS A 179 2.24 10.62 -23.43
C LYS A 179 2.82 11.22 -24.70
N MET A 180 3.83 12.08 -24.60
CA MET A 180 4.50 12.67 -25.76
C MET A 180 5.16 11.59 -26.65
N PRO A 181 5.97 10.64 -26.11
CA PRO A 181 6.46 9.51 -26.88
C PRO A 181 5.36 8.67 -27.54
N LEU A 182 4.28 8.34 -26.81
CA LEU A 182 3.15 7.57 -27.35
C LEU A 182 2.49 8.28 -28.54
N GLN A 183 2.23 9.59 -28.41
CA GLN A 183 1.65 10.40 -29.49
C GLN A 183 2.58 10.49 -30.71
N ASP A 184 3.87 10.65 -30.48
CA ASP A 184 4.85 10.72 -31.55
C ASP A 184 5.03 9.37 -32.27
N MET A 185 4.92 8.24 -31.57
CA MET A 185 4.87 6.91 -32.20
C MET A 185 3.61 6.75 -33.06
N LEU A 186 2.44 7.19 -32.58
CA LEU A 186 1.21 7.17 -33.37
C LEU A 186 1.33 8.03 -34.64
N ARG A 187 1.97 9.19 -34.54
CA ARG A 187 2.22 10.09 -35.68
C ARG A 187 3.17 9.48 -36.71
N ARG A 188 4.22 8.79 -36.26
CA ARG A 188 5.18 8.11 -37.15
C ARG A 188 4.62 6.83 -37.78
N GLY A 189 3.54 6.29 -37.22
CA GLY A 189 2.92 5.04 -37.65
C GLY A 189 3.54 3.84 -36.92
N LEU A 190 2.69 2.91 -36.46
CA LEU A 190 3.10 1.67 -35.79
C LEU A 190 3.26 0.55 -36.82
N SER A 191 4.16 0.75 -37.78
CA SER A 191 4.24 -0.05 -39.01
C SER A 191 4.79 -1.46 -38.79
N THR A 192 5.59 -1.69 -37.76
CA THR A 192 6.16 -3.00 -37.45
C THR A 192 5.48 -3.67 -36.25
N THR A 193 5.69 -4.97 -36.10
CA THR A 193 5.28 -5.70 -34.89
C THR A 193 6.05 -5.20 -33.66
N GLU A 194 7.32 -4.83 -33.82
CA GLU A 194 8.14 -4.27 -32.75
C GLU A 194 7.61 -2.90 -32.27
N ASP A 195 7.25 -2.00 -33.18
CA ASP A 195 6.65 -0.69 -32.83
C ASP A 195 5.39 -0.87 -32.00
N ARG A 196 4.53 -1.83 -32.39
CA ARG A 196 3.30 -2.17 -31.66
C ARG A 196 3.63 -2.75 -30.28
N HIS A 197 4.68 -3.57 -30.14
CA HIS A 197 5.09 -4.08 -28.83
C HIS A 197 5.59 -2.97 -27.91
N ILE A 198 6.47 -2.09 -28.39
CA ILE A 198 7.00 -0.96 -27.62
C ILE A 198 5.87 -0.02 -27.21
N TYR A 199 4.99 0.35 -28.14
CA TYR A 199 3.84 1.21 -27.87
C TYR A 199 2.94 0.63 -26.79
N ASN A 200 2.56 -0.65 -26.94
CA ASN A 200 1.69 -1.32 -25.98
C ASN A 200 2.34 -1.47 -24.61
N HIS A 201 3.66 -1.72 -24.56
CA HIS A 201 4.38 -1.77 -23.30
C HIS A 201 4.39 -0.42 -22.60
N LEU A 202 4.76 0.65 -23.30
CA LEU A 202 4.82 2.01 -22.75
C LEU A 202 3.43 2.51 -22.31
N LYS A 203 2.39 2.20 -23.09
CA LYS A 203 1.00 2.52 -22.74
C LYS A 203 0.58 1.80 -21.45
N ARG A 204 0.88 0.51 -21.31
CA ARG A 204 0.57 -0.25 -20.08
C ARG A 204 1.31 0.29 -18.87
N GLU A 205 2.58 0.65 -19.02
CA GLU A 205 3.35 1.28 -17.93
C GLU A 205 2.73 2.62 -17.50
N TYR A 206 2.31 3.46 -18.46
CA TYR A 206 1.61 4.72 -18.19
C TYR A 206 0.30 4.48 -17.44
N ASP A 207 -0.60 3.66 -18.01
CA ASP A 207 -1.92 3.39 -17.45
C ASP A 207 -1.80 2.85 -16.01
N PHE A 208 -0.85 1.94 -15.78
CA PHE A 208 -0.59 1.37 -14.46
C PHE A 208 -0.05 2.41 -13.48
N THR A 209 0.94 3.21 -13.89
CA THR A 209 1.57 4.22 -13.03
C THR A 209 0.59 5.30 -12.61
N VAL A 210 -0.27 5.77 -13.53
CA VAL A 210 -1.34 6.74 -13.22
C VAL A 210 -2.36 6.14 -12.26
N ALA A 211 -2.84 4.92 -12.52
CA ALA A 211 -3.81 4.27 -11.64
C ALA A 211 -3.28 4.08 -10.21
N VAL A 212 -2.03 3.65 -10.06
CA VAL A 212 -1.39 3.53 -8.73
C VAL A 212 -1.22 4.90 -8.07
N ALA A 213 -0.77 5.91 -8.81
CA ALA A 213 -0.63 7.26 -8.28
C ALA A 213 -1.96 7.81 -7.74
N GLU A 214 -3.05 7.72 -8.51
CA GLU A 214 -4.37 8.24 -8.14
C GLU A 214 -4.94 7.54 -6.91
N VAL A 215 -4.82 6.21 -6.83
CA VAL A 215 -5.32 5.43 -5.69
C VAL A 215 -4.59 5.81 -4.40
N TYR A 216 -3.28 6.02 -4.46
CA TYR A 216 -2.46 6.18 -3.25
C TYR A 216 -2.17 7.62 -2.88
N TRP A 217 -2.33 8.55 -3.82
CA TRP A 217 -2.06 9.97 -3.59
C TRP A 217 -2.64 10.48 -2.27
N PRO A 218 -3.94 10.26 -1.94
CA PRO A 218 -4.52 10.73 -0.68
C PRO A 218 -3.78 10.23 0.58
N PHE A 219 -3.22 9.02 0.53
CA PHE A 219 -2.47 8.43 1.64
C PHE A 219 -1.06 9.00 1.76
N THR A 220 -0.43 9.32 0.64
CA THR A 220 0.97 9.79 0.60
C THR A 220 1.15 11.28 0.89
N ILE A 221 0.06 12.05 0.88
CA ILE A 221 0.06 13.48 1.29
C ILE A 221 -0.59 13.74 2.63
N SER A 222 -1.34 12.77 3.17
CA SER A 222 -2.07 12.97 4.41
C SER A 222 -1.14 13.41 5.53
N LYS A 223 -1.60 14.38 6.32
CA LYS A 223 -0.93 14.82 7.56
C LYS A 223 -1.66 14.31 8.79
N THR A 224 -2.52 13.31 8.62
CA THR A 224 -3.27 12.72 9.71
C THR A 224 -2.35 11.81 10.54
N ARG A 225 -2.48 11.87 11.86
CA ARG A 225 -1.87 10.94 12.80
C ARG A 225 -2.95 10.35 13.70
N PHE A 226 -2.78 9.11 14.11
CA PHE A 226 -3.75 8.39 14.93
C PHE A 226 -3.33 8.44 16.39
N ASP A 227 -4.22 8.93 17.25
CA ASP A 227 -3.99 9.00 18.70
C ASP A 227 -4.03 7.60 19.31
N ASP A 228 -2.90 7.11 19.80
CA ASP A 228 -2.79 5.77 20.40
C ASP A 228 -2.73 5.81 21.94
N LEU A 229 -3.13 6.92 22.56
CA LEU A 229 -2.94 7.15 23.99
C LEU A 229 -3.61 6.10 24.88
N LYS A 230 -4.83 5.65 24.59
CA LYS A 230 -5.46 4.58 25.41
C LYS A 230 -4.69 3.27 25.28
N MET A 231 -4.18 2.94 24.10
CA MET A 231 -3.35 1.75 23.91
C MET A 231 -2.04 1.85 24.69
N GLN A 232 -1.39 3.02 24.69
CA GLN A 232 -0.19 3.27 25.49
C GLN A 232 -0.45 3.16 26.99
N ASN A 233 -1.58 3.72 27.47
CA ASN A 233 -1.98 3.61 28.88
C ASN A 233 -2.26 2.18 29.29
N LEU A 234 -2.97 1.41 28.44
CA LEU A 234 -3.23 0.00 28.66
C LEU A 234 -1.94 -0.80 28.82
N MET A 235 -0.97 -0.62 27.91
CA MET A 235 0.32 -1.31 27.99
C MET A 235 1.10 -0.97 29.26
N GLY A 236 0.95 0.26 29.78
CA GLY A 236 1.54 0.68 31.05
C GLY A 236 0.95 -0.04 32.28
N MET A 237 -0.30 -0.51 32.18
CA MET A 237 -1.01 -1.21 33.26
C MET A 237 -0.78 -2.73 33.26
N VAL A 238 -0.40 -3.30 32.11
CA VAL A 238 -0.10 -4.73 31.97
C VAL A 238 1.17 -5.09 32.75
N THR A 239 1.23 -6.29 33.36
CA THR A 239 2.39 -6.76 34.13
C THR A 239 3.60 -7.01 33.22
N GLU A 240 4.83 -6.94 33.75
CA GLU A 240 6.02 -7.19 32.93
C GLU A 240 6.02 -8.58 32.29
N ARG A 241 5.59 -9.60 33.04
CA ARG A 241 5.43 -10.97 32.54
C ARG A 241 4.51 -11.03 31.32
N ASP A 242 3.37 -10.37 31.38
CA ASP A 242 2.39 -10.40 30.29
C ASP A 242 2.85 -9.58 29.08
N ARG A 243 3.63 -8.50 29.29
CA ARG A 243 4.27 -7.73 28.21
C ARG A 243 5.30 -8.56 27.45
N GLU A 244 6.08 -9.37 28.16
CA GLU A 244 7.04 -10.30 27.55
C GLU A 244 6.34 -11.42 26.80
N LEU A 245 5.21 -11.93 27.33
CA LEU A 245 4.44 -13.00 26.71
C LEU A 245 3.67 -12.53 25.46
N ILE A 246 3.13 -11.31 25.47
CA ILE A 246 2.29 -10.74 24.41
C ILE A 246 2.82 -9.35 24.01
N PRO A 247 3.96 -9.29 23.30
CA PRO A 247 4.58 -8.02 22.93
C PRO A 247 3.74 -7.30 21.88
N CYS A 248 3.18 -6.13 22.22
CA CYS A 248 2.38 -5.31 21.32
C CYS A 248 2.79 -3.83 21.25
N ASN A 249 3.90 -3.46 21.91
CA ASN A 249 4.34 -2.06 21.95
C ASN A 249 5.11 -1.66 20.69
N ILE A 250 4.44 -0.86 19.86
CA ILE A 250 4.96 -0.40 18.57
C ILE A 250 6.22 0.46 18.67
N LYS A 251 6.50 1.05 19.85
CA LYS A 251 7.70 1.87 20.11
C LYS A 251 9.01 1.11 19.94
N PHE A 252 8.97 -0.20 20.04
CA PHE A 252 10.17 -1.04 19.94
C PHE A 252 10.45 -1.55 18.52
N ILE A 253 9.61 -1.21 17.54
CA ILE A 253 9.90 -1.55 16.14
C ILE A 253 11.11 -0.74 15.67
N ASN A 254 12.16 -1.46 15.29
CA ASN A 254 13.23 -0.89 14.47
C ASN A 254 12.79 -0.95 13.00
N TRP A 255 12.41 0.20 12.44
CA TRP A 255 11.89 0.28 11.09
C TRP A 255 12.86 -0.23 10.02
N ASP A 256 14.13 0.12 10.11
CA ASP A 256 15.14 -0.32 9.14
C ASP A 256 15.25 -1.85 9.14
N LYS A 257 15.33 -2.45 10.32
CA LYS A 257 15.34 -3.91 10.47
C LYS A 257 14.05 -4.53 9.93
N TYR A 258 12.90 -3.98 10.32
CA TYR A 258 11.59 -4.48 9.89
C TYR A 258 11.45 -4.49 8.36
N PHE A 259 11.82 -3.41 7.67
CA PHE A 259 11.73 -3.38 6.21
C PHE A 259 12.78 -4.25 5.53
N MET A 260 14.04 -4.18 5.96
CA MET A 260 15.14 -4.88 5.31
C MET A 260 15.09 -6.40 5.52
N GLU A 261 14.68 -6.85 6.70
CA GLU A 261 14.79 -8.26 7.11
C GLU A 261 13.45 -8.99 7.14
N THR A 262 12.32 -8.28 7.30
CA THR A 262 11.00 -8.90 7.45
C THR A 262 10.06 -8.58 6.30
N HIS A 263 9.70 -7.31 6.15
CA HIS A 263 8.59 -6.91 5.29
C HIS A 263 8.93 -7.04 3.80
N ILE A 264 10.00 -6.41 3.32
CA ILE A 264 10.35 -6.48 1.89
C ILE A 264 10.70 -7.92 1.48
N PRO A 265 11.55 -8.69 2.21
CA PRO A 265 11.78 -10.09 1.91
C PRO A 265 10.49 -10.93 1.86
N GLY A 266 9.58 -10.72 2.81
CA GLY A 266 8.30 -11.44 2.86
C GLY A 266 7.41 -11.15 1.65
N VAL A 267 7.34 -9.89 1.22
CA VAL A 267 6.63 -9.49 -0.02
C VAL A 267 7.27 -10.16 -1.23
N MET A 268 8.60 -10.14 -1.33
CA MET A 268 9.31 -10.73 -2.47
C MET A 268 9.18 -12.26 -2.54
N ASP A 269 9.20 -12.94 -1.40
CA ASP A 269 8.96 -14.38 -1.31
C ASP A 269 7.52 -14.74 -1.70
N TYR A 270 6.53 -13.95 -1.26
CA TYR A 270 5.14 -14.12 -1.71
C TYR A 270 5.01 -13.97 -3.23
N GLU A 271 5.60 -12.91 -3.80
CA GLU A 271 5.60 -12.68 -5.25
C GLU A 271 6.26 -13.82 -6.03
N SER A 272 7.39 -14.35 -5.54
CA SER A 272 8.08 -15.49 -6.13
C SER A 272 7.20 -16.76 -6.12
N ARG A 273 6.53 -17.03 -4.99
CA ARG A 273 5.62 -18.17 -4.85
C ARG A 273 4.40 -18.05 -5.76
N GLU A 274 3.82 -16.85 -5.90
CA GLU A 274 2.70 -16.62 -6.81
C GLU A 274 3.10 -16.76 -8.28
N LEU A 275 4.29 -16.28 -8.68
CA LEU A 275 4.83 -16.49 -10.02
C LEU A 275 5.06 -17.98 -10.32
N THR A 276 5.59 -18.73 -9.35
CA THR A 276 5.80 -20.18 -9.48
C THR A 276 4.48 -20.89 -9.64
N ARG A 277 3.48 -20.55 -8.81
CA ARG A 277 2.13 -21.09 -8.96
C ARG A 277 1.60 -20.80 -10.35
N ALA A 278 1.61 -19.57 -10.83
CA ALA A 278 1.01 -19.21 -12.13
C ALA A 278 1.59 -19.96 -13.35
N ARG A 279 2.77 -20.60 -13.22
CA ARG A 279 3.40 -21.42 -14.26
C ARG A 279 2.98 -22.89 -14.25
N LEU A 280 2.46 -23.38 -13.12
CA LEU A 280 1.85 -24.71 -12.95
C LEU A 280 0.37 -24.62 -13.31
#